data_AF-X0ULD9-F1
#
_entry.id   AF-X0ULD9-F1
#
_cell.length_a   1.000
_cell.length_b   1.000
_cell.length_c   1.000
_cell.angle_alpha   90.00
_cell.angle_beta   90.00
_cell.angle_gamma   90.00
#
_symmetry.space_group_name_H-M   'P 1'
#
loop_
_entity.id
_entity.type
_entity.pdbx_description
1 polymer ?
#
loop_
_entity_poly.entity_id
_entity_poly.type
_entity_poly.pdbx_seq_one_letter_code
_entity_poly.pdbx_strand_id
1 'polypeptide(L)'
;SVKIEDFIINTIEKRLNYNITANTYGPAGDDSPGLSDDRVFLASIDQSQGKMVVLGHLSVTQGAEPGEKIIYSRDDDGNTVAKIYFQKDGKLTIETDDEINVLGSKKIIIDGTEDVEIKSDAKVVLQNGTSTSTRGDEIQTQLDQMKTDLNNFINTTYNVHTHIVPQTPSGTTVSQTPVPPGTSTTASFVNITTGKVLLPGVGE
;
A
#
# COMPACT_ATOMS: atom_id res chain seq x y z
N SER A 1 24.73 -11.17 -8.45
CA SER A 1 24.63 -9.70 -8.41
C SER A 1 25.98 -9.13 -8.73
N VAL A 2 26.03 -8.02 -9.46
CA VAL A 2 27.27 -7.26 -9.64
C VAL A 2 27.60 -6.60 -8.30
N LYS A 3 28.86 -6.62 -7.88
CA LYS A 3 29.31 -6.07 -6.59
C LYS A 3 29.90 -4.67 -6.82
N ILE A 4 29.86 -3.81 -5.81
CA ILE A 4 30.46 -2.46 -5.90
C ILE A 4 31.95 -2.51 -6.29
N GLU A 5 32.65 -3.55 -5.83
CA GLU A 5 34.04 -3.87 -6.16
C GLU A 5 34.29 -3.96 -7.68
N ASP A 6 33.29 -4.38 -8.45
CA ASP A 6 33.36 -4.51 -9.91
C ASP A 6 33.29 -3.15 -10.64
N PHE A 7 32.86 -2.09 -9.94
CA PHE A 7 32.71 -0.72 -10.49
C PHE A 7 33.72 0.27 -9.93
N ILE A 8 34.55 -0.13 -8.95
CA ILE A 8 35.62 0.72 -8.41
C ILE A 8 36.62 1.07 -9.52
N ILE A 9 36.83 0.16 -10.47
CA ILE A 9 37.84 0.23 -11.51
C ILE A 9 37.16 0.27 -12.90
N ASN A 10 37.03 1.46 -13.48
CA ASN A 10 36.43 1.63 -14.81
C ASN A 10 37.50 1.97 -15.88
N THR A 11 37.29 1.51 -17.12
CA THR A 11 38.06 1.96 -18.30
C THR A 11 37.35 3.16 -18.89
N ILE A 12 38.03 4.32 -18.87
CA ILE A 12 37.34 5.62 -18.95
C ILE A 12 37.35 6.25 -20.36
N GLU A 13 38.21 5.81 -21.27
CA GLU A 13 38.30 6.43 -22.60
C GLU A 13 38.66 5.42 -23.70
N LYS A 14 38.00 5.49 -24.86
CA LYS A 14 38.34 4.71 -26.08
C LYS A 14 38.63 5.58 -27.31
N ARG A 15 38.50 6.90 -27.20
CA ARG A 15 38.86 7.85 -28.27
C ARG A 15 40.24 8.37 -27.94
N LEU A 16 41.26 8.05 -28.75
CA LEU A 16 42.70 8.39 -28.59
C LEU A 16 43.61 7.33 -27.93
N ASN A 17 43.30 6.03 -27.99
CA ASN A 17 44.21 4.95 -27.53
C ASN A 17 44.66 5.01 -26.04
N TYR A 18 44.00 5.80 -25.18
CA TYR A 18 44.27 5.87 -23.75
C TYR A 18 43.34 4.94 -22.96
N ASN A 19 43.78 3.72 -22.68
CA ASN A 19 43.11 2.84 -21.70
C ASN A 19 43.54 3.24 -20.29
N ILE A 20 42.91 4.28 -19.73
CA ILE A 20 43.15 4.69 -18.34
C ILE A 20 42.18 3.93 -17.44
N THR A 21 42.77 3.19 -16.51
CA THR A 21 42.08 2.53 -15.41
C THR A 21 42.23 3.41 -14.16
N ALA A 22 41.12 3.82 -13.55
CA ALA A 22 41.15 4.70 -12.38
C ALA A 22 40.10 4.29 -11.35
N ASN A 23 40.41 4.58 -10.08
CA ASN A 23 39.46 4.40 -8.99
C ASN A 23 38.42 5.51 -9.01
N THR A 24 37.15 5.14 -8.81
CA THR A 24 36.02 6.07 -8.73
C THR A 24 35.70 6.40 -7.28
N TYR A 25 35.60 7.70 -6.97
CA TYR A 25 35.21 8.18 -5.65
C TYR A 25 33.96 9.08 -5.76
N GLY A 26 32.96 8.79 -4.94
CA GLY A 26 31.75 9.60 -4.77
C GLY A 26 31.68 10.23 -3.37
N PRO A 27 30.79 11.21 -3.16
CA PRO A 27 30.46 11.69 -1.82
C PRO A 27 30.01 10.55 -0.91
N ALA A 28 30.30 10.64 0.39
CA ALA A 28 29.81 9.65 1.35
C ALA A 28 28.28 9.60 1.34
N GLY A 29 27.72 8.39 1.19
CA GLY A 29 26.27 8.16 1.10
C GLY A 29 25.69 8.17 -0.31
N ASP A 30 26.49 8.44 -1.34
CA ASP A 30 26.12 8.28 -2.75
C ASP A 30 26.79 7.03 -3.33
N ASP A 31 25.98 6.05 -3.70
CA ASP A 31 26.41 4.76 -4.28
C ASP A 31 25.82 4.62 -5.68
N SER A 32 26.38 5.39 -6.61
CA SER A 32 25.92 5.48 -7.99
C SER A 32 27.10 5.25 -8.95
N PRO A 33 27.39 4.00 -9.34
CA PRO A 33 28.38 3.74 -10.38
C PRO A 33 27.92 4.36 -11.71
N GLY A 34 28.88 4.83 -12.51
CA GLY A 34 28.59 5.36 -13.83
C GLY A 34 28.22 4.25 -14.82
N LEU A 35 27.53 4.65 -15.89
CA LEU A 35 27.33 3.82 -17.08
C LEU A 35 28.53 3.96 -18.03
N SER A 36 28.68 2.99 -18.95
CA SER A 36 29.85 2.90 -19.82
C SER A 36 30.10 4.12 -20.72
N ASP A 37 29.08 4.92 -21.00
CA ASP A 37 29.15 6.13 -21.82
C ASP A 37 29.11 7.43 -20.99
N ASP A 38 29.12 7.33 -19.66
CA ASP A 38 29.19 8.51 -18.80
C ASP A 38 30.53 9.22 -18.97
N ARG A 39 30.47 10.55 -18.97
CA ARG A 39 31.68 11.37 -18.91
C ARG A 39 32.11 11.48 -17.45
N VAL A 40 33.40 11.64 -17.20
CA VAL A 40 33.94 11.74 -15.83
C VAL A 40 34.94 12.87 -15.71
N PHE A 41 35.09 13.40 -14.50
CA PHE A 41 36.22 14.25 -14.16
C PHE A 41 37.40 13.41 -13.70
N LEU A 42 38.46 13.41 -14.50
CA LEU A 42 39.73 12.78 -14.17
C LEU A 42 40.66 13.77 -13.47
N ALA A 43 41.22 13.37 -12.33
CA ALA A 43 42.27 14.09 -11.63
C ALA A 43 43.53 13.24 -11.50
N SER A 44 44.69 13.85 -11.77
CA SER A 44 45.98 13.22 -11.54
C SER A 44 46.34 13.31 -10.06
N ILE A 45 46.57 12.16 -9.41
CA ILE A 45 47.11 12.09 -8.06
C ILE A 45 48.63 12.18 -8.07
N ASP A 46 49.25 11.59 -9.10
CA ASP A 46 50.70 11.63 -9.28
C ASP A 46 51.03 11.68 -10.78
N GLN A 47 51.45 12.86 -11.23
CA GLN A 47 51.81 13.09 -12.64
C GLN A 47 53.03 12.26 -13.06
N SER A 48 53.89 11.87 -12.13
CA SER A 48 55.09 11.08 -12.42
C SER A 48 54.80 9.58 -12.58
N GLN A 49 53.70 9.09 -12.00
CA GLN A 49 53.32 7.67 -12.03
C GLN A 49 52.08 7.38 -12.90
N GLY A 50 51.51 8.41 -13.54
CA GLY A 50 50.30 8.26 -14.36
C GLY A 50 49.07 7.81 -13.56
N LYS A 51 49.05 8.04 -12.25
CA LYS A 51 47.95 7.62 -11.37
C LYS A 51 46.82 8.65 -11.41
N MET A 52 45.65 8.19 -11.85
CA MET A 52 44.45 9.01 -12.01
C MET A 52 43.32 8.51 -11.11
N VAL A 53 42.39 9.40 -10.78
CA VAL A 53 41.11 9.07 -10.11
C VAL A 53 39.96 9.79 -10.78
N VAL A 54 38.77 9.20 -10.65
CA VAL A 54 37.51 9.84 -11.04
C VAL A 54 36.94 10.55 -9.81
N LEU A 55 36.71 11.86 -9.95
CA LEU A 55 36.12 12.74 -8.92
C LEU A 55 34.62 12.99 -9.12
N GLY A 56 33.99 12.23 -10.02
CA GLY A 56 32.56 12.27 -10.26
C GLY A 56 32.20 12.02 -11.73
N HIS A 57 30.95 11.61 -11.93
CA HIS A 57 30.34 11.47 -13.25
C HIS A 57 29.65 12.77 -13.66
N LEU A 58 29.74 13.06 -14.94
CA LEU A 58 29.10 14.17 -15.61
C LEU A 58 27.84 13.67 -16.30
N SER A 59 26.71 14.21 -15.88
CA SER A 59 25.43 14.00 -16.56
C SER A 59 24.92 15.31 -17.15
N VAL A 60 24.21 15.18 -18.26
CA VAL A 60 23.37 16.27 -18.77
C VAL A 60 22.17 16.45 -17.85
N THR A 61 21.70 17.70 -17.74
CA THR A 61 20.52 18.02 -16.93
C THR A 61 19.32 17.14 -17.30
N GLN A 62 18.56 16.74 -16.28
CA GLN A 62 17.29 16.01 -16.43
C GLN A 62 16.07 16.95 -16.50
N GLY A 63 16.31 18.24 -16.75
CA GLY A 63 15.27 19.25 -16.89
C GLY A 63 14.96 20.05 -15.63
N ALA A 64 15.81 19.98 -14.60
CA ALA A 64 15.66 20.82 -13.40
C ALA A 64 15.85 22.30 -13.75
N GLU A 65 14.96 23.17 -13.27
CA GLU A 65 15.11 24.63 -13.36
C GLU A 65 16.01 25.17 -12.23
N PRO A 66 16.47 26.44 -12.31
CA PRO A 66 17.19 27.07 -11.20
C PRO A 66 16.42 27.00 -9.88
N GLY A 67 17.07 26.50 -8.84
CA GLY A 67 16.49 26.32 -7.51
C GLY A 67 15.87 24.93 -7.27
N GLU A 68 15.88 24.06 -8.28
CA GLU A 68 15.34 22.71 -8.19
C GLU A 68 16.42 21.64 -8.14
N LYS A 69 16.07 20.44 -7.68
CA LYS A 69 16.98 19.29 -7.65
C LYS A 69 16.24 18.05 -8.10
N ILE A 70 16.83 17.32 -9.05
CA ILE A 70 16.36 15.99 -9.45
C ILE A 70 17.44 14.97 -9.04
N ILE A 71 17.02 13.93 -8.32
CA ILE A 71 17.80 12.70 -8.11
C ILE A 71 17.11 11.62 -8.94
N TYR A 72 17.87 10.80 -9.65
CA TYR A 72 17.30 9.85 -10.59
C TYR A 72 18.17 8.61 -10.73
N SER A 73 17.55 7.49 -11.15
CA SER A 73 18.24 6.26 -11.54
C SER A 73 18.05 5.99 -13.02
N ARG A 74 18.97 5.21 -13.60
CA ARG A 74 18.92 4.79 -15.02
C ARG A 74 18.98 3.27 -15.14
N ASP A 75 18.40 2.74 -16.21
CA ASP A 75 18.63 1.37 -16.66
C ASP A 75 20.01 1.21 -17.31
N ASP A 76 20.34 -0.02 -17.73
CA ASP A 76 21.62 -0.36 -18.38
C ASP A 76 21.81 0.35 -19.73
N ASP A 77 20.71 0.74 -20.37
CA ASP A 77 20.68 1.50 -21.64
C ASP A 77 20.82 3.02 -21.41
N GLY A 78 20.80 3.47 -20.15
CA GLY A 78 20.91 4.87 -19.76
C GLY A 78 19.61 5.65 -19.75
N ASN A 79 18.46 5.00 -19.93
CA ASN A 79 17.14 5.64 -19.80
C ASN A 79 16.83 5.87 -18.33
N THR A 80 16.21 7.01 -18.00
CA THR A 80 15.78 7.27 -16.62
C THR A 80 14.55 6.43 -16.26
N VAL A 81 14.60 5.73 -15.12
CA VAL A 81 13.53 4.81 -14.68
C VAL A 81 12.85 5.21 -13.37
N ALA A 82 13.50 6.05 -12.55
CA ALA A 82 12.87 6.62 -11.36
C ALA A 82 13.45 8.01 -11.05
N LYS A 83 12.64 8.86 -10.42
CA LYS A 83 13.01 10.24 -10.03
C LYS A 83 12.51 10.60 -8.65
N ILE A 84 13.31 11.38 -7.94
CA ILE A 84 12.92 12.18 -6.78
C ILE A 84 13.17 13.65 -7.15
N TYR A 85 12.09 14.43 -7.18
CA TYR A 85 12.11 15.81 -7.64
C TYR A 85 11.79 16.78 -6.49
N PHE A 86 12.76 17.62 -6.15
CA PHE A 86 12.64 18.74 -5.22
C PHE A 86 12.40 20.02 -6.03
N GLN A 87 11.17 20.53 -5.98
CA GLN A 87 10.73 21.69 -6.75
C GLN A 87 10.90 22.98 -5.94
N LYS A 88 11.08 24.10 -6.65
CA LYS A 88 11.38 25.41 -6.06
C LYS A 88 10.22 26.01 -5.25
N ASP A 89 9.01 25.51 -5.45
CA ASP A 89 7.81 25.89 -4.71
C ASP A 89 7.61 25.06 -3.42
N GLY A 90 8.56 24.17 -3.10
CA GLY A 90 8.53 23.31 -1.92
C GLY A 90 7.87 21.95 -2.14
N LYS A 91 7.40 21.65 -3.36
CA LYS A 91 6.84 20.33 -3.67
C LYS A 91 7.92 19.27 -3.83
N LEU A 92 7.68 18.09 -3.25
CA LEU A 92 8.47 16.88 -3.44
C LEU A 92 7.64 15.86 -4.24
N THR A 93 8.21 15.32 -5.32
CA THR A 93 7.59 14.25 -6.12
C THR A 93 8.51 13.05 -6.20
N ILE A 94 7.97 11.85 -6.01
CA ILE A 94 8.67 10.58 -6.28
C ILE A 94 7.90 9.89 -7.42
N GLU A 95 8.60 9.54 -8.49
CA GLU A 95 8.02 9.02 -9.73
C GLU A 95 8.78 7.76 -10.17
N THR A 96 8.04 6.71 -10.51
CA THR A 96 8.52 5.44 -11.06
C THR A 96 7.35 4.73 -11.74
N ASP A 97 7.63 3.93 -12.77
CA ASP A 97 6.63 3.08 -13.44
C ASP A 97 6.43 1.73 -12.72
N ASP A 98 7.26 1.45 -11.70
CA ASP A 98 7.26 0.21 -10.94
C ASP A 98 6.92 0.49 -9.45
N GLU A 99 7.37 -0.36 -8.55
CA GLU A 99 7.05 -0.31 -7.13
C GLU A 99 7.81 0.78 -6.35
N ILE A 100 7.13 1.39 -5.37
CA ILE A 100 7.74 2.18 -4.29
C ILE A 100 7.59 1.43 -2.98
N ASN A 101 8.72 1.01 -2.41
CA ASN A 101 8.77 0.36 -1.10
C ASN A 101 9.22 1.35 -0.02
N VAL A 102 8.34 1.65 0.93
CA VAL A 102 8.67 2.44 2.14
C VAL A 102 8.75 1.49 3.33
N LEU A 103 9.96 1.22 3.80
CA LEU A 103 10.22 0.26 4.88
C LEU A 103 10.66 0.98 6.16
N GLY A 104 9.98 0.69 7.27
CA GLY A 104 10.36 1.16 8.59
C GLY A 104 10.34 0.02 9.59
N SER A 105 11.38 -0.10 10.42
CA SER A 105 11.46 -1.17 11.43
C SER A 105 10.51 -1.01 12.61
N LYS A 106 9.88 0.16 12.75
CA LYS A 106 8.96 0.48 13.85
C LYS A 106 7.64 1.05 13.35
N LYS A 107 7.69 2.26 12.77
CA LYS A 107 6.52 3.02 12.36
C LYS A 107 6.84 3.88 11.16
N ILE A 108 5.86 4.03 10.27
CA ILE A 108 5.80 5.07 9.24
C ILE A 108 4.68 6.02 9.66
N ILE A 109 4.94 7.34 9.62
CA ILE A 109 3.99 8.39 9.94
C ILE A 109 3.81 9.24 8.69
N ILE A 110 2.56 9.43 8.27
CA ILE A 110 2.16 10.39 7.25
C ILE A 110 1.20 11.35 7.95
N ASP A 111 1.59 12.62 8.05
CA ASP A 111 0.86 13.65 8.79
C ASP A 111 0.64 14.85 7.86
N GLY A 112 -0.62 15.02 7.44
CA GLY A 112 -1.07 16.14 6.61
C GLY A 112 -2.03 16.99 7.42
N THR A 113 -1.86 18.32 7.39
CA THR A 113 -2.72 19.25 8.14
C THR A 113 -4.11 19.41 7.54
N GLU A 114 -4.25 19.13 6.24
CA GLU A 114 -5.50 19.20 5.51
C GLU A 114 -5.95 17.78 5.16
N ASP A 115 -5.38 17.18 4.11
CA ASP A 115 -5.77 15.87 3.61
C ASP A 115 -4.60 14.92 3.38
N VAL A 116 -4.88 13.62 3.48
CA VAL A 116 -4.02 12.53 2.97
C VAL A 116 -4.86 11.70 2.00
N GLU A 117 -4.51 11.75 0.72
CA GLU A 117 -5.27 11.08 -0.34
C GLU A 117 -4.48 9.90 -0.94
N ILE A 118 -5.13 8.73 -1.04
CA ILE A 118 -4.59 7.53 -1.70
C ILE A 118 -5.54 7.12 -2.81
N LYS A 119 -5.08 7.20 -4.07
CA LYS A 119 -5.84 6.82 -5.27
C LYS A 119 -5.33 5.49 -5.81
N SER A 120 -6.25 4.59 -6.12
CA SER A 120 -5.97 3.35 -6.85
C SER A 120 -7.21 2.94 -7.62
N ASP A 121 -7.05 2.60 -8.89
CA ASP A 121 -8.14 2.07 -9.72
C ASP A 121 -8.42 0.59 -9.41
N ALA A 122 -7.52 -0.09 -8.71
CA ALA A 122 -7.59 -1.53 -8.46
C ALA A 122 -7.88 -1.86 -6.98
N LYS A 123 -6.92 -1.63 -6.08
CA LYS A 123 -7.01 -2.11 -4.70
C LYS A 123 -6.16 -1.30 -3.74
N VAL A 124 -6.78 -0.81 -2.67
CA VAL A 124 -6.08 -0.32 -1.48
C VAL A 124 -6.22 -1.37 -0.38
N VAL A 125 -5.10 -1.84 0.14
CA VAL A 125 -5.06 -2.82 1.24
C VAL A 125 -4.49 -2.15 2.46
N LEU A 126 -5.38 -1.74 3.36
CA LEU A 126 -5.01 -1.41 4.72
C LEU A 126 -5.14 -2.71 5.52
N GLN A 127 -4.03 -3.24 6.02
CA GLN A 127 -4.04 -4.38 6.93
C GLN A 127 -3.56 -3.92 8.29
N ASN A 128 -4.31 -4.29 9.31
CA ASN A 128 -3.91 -4.20 10.70
C ASN A 128 -4.34 -5.54 11.30
N GLY A 129 -3.53 -6.11 12.18
CA GLY A 129 -3.90 -7.31 12.92
C GLY A 129 -5.18 -7.11 13.75
N THR A 130 -5.63 -5.87 13.99
CA THR A 130 -6.79 -5.56 14.84
C THR A 130 -7.67 -4.37 14.44
N SER A 131 -7.26 -3.41 13.61
CA SER A 131 -8.12 -2.25 13.27
C SER A 131 -7.77 -1.61 11.93
N THR A 132 -8.55 -1.89 10.89
CA THR A 132 -8.43 -1.21 9.58
C THR A 132 -9.64 -0.37 9.22
N SER A 133 -10.65 -0.35 10.07
CA SER A 133 -11.85 0.38 9.73
C SER A 133 -12.59 0.65 11.02
N THR A 134 -12.31 1.77 11.68
CA THR A 134 -13.27 2.34 12.64
C THR A 134 -14.67 2.33 12.02
N ARG A 135 -14.77 2.60 10.71
CA ARG A 135 -16.01 2.50 9.94
C ARG A 135 -16.57 1.06 9.80
N GLY A 136 -15.74 0.03 9.73
CA GLY A 136 -16.13 -1.38 9.63
C GLY A 136 -16.57 -1.93 10.98
N ASP A 137 -15.86 -1.56 12.04
CA ASP A 137 -16.22 -1.86 13.42
C ASP A 137 -17.51 -1.11 13.82
N GLU A 138 -17.67 0.14 13.37
CA GLU A 138 -18.90 0.93 13.50
C GLU A 138 -20.06 0.32 12.70
N ILE A 139 -19.83 -0.10 11.44
CA ILE A 139 -20.83 -0.79 10.62
C ILE A 139 -21.25 -2.10 11.29
N GLN A 140 -20.30 -2.89 11.81
CA GLN A 140 -20.60 -4.14 12.49
C GLN A 140 -21.40 -3.89 13.77
N THR A 141 -21.02 -2.87 14.54
CA THR A 141 -21.74 -2.44 15.74
C THR A 141 -23.18 -2.03 15.42
N GLN A 142 -23.38 -1.22 14.38
CA GLN A 142 -24.71 -0.81 13.92
C GLN A 142 -25.53 -1.99 13.40
N LEU A 143 -24.91 -2.94 12.69
CA LEU A 143 -25.58 -4.15 12.19
C LEU A 143 -26.06 -5.05 13.33
N ASP A 144 -25.24 -5.23 14.37
CA ASP A 144 -25.61 -6.05 15.53
C ASP A 144 -26.67 -5.37 16.41
N GLN A 145 -26.67 -4.04 16.51
CA GLN A 145 -27.76 -3.29 17.12
C GLN A 145 -29.06 -3.46 16.34
N MET A 146 -29.03 -3.35 15.01
CA MET A 146 -30.21 -3.58 14.16
C MET A 146 -30.80 -4.99 14.33
N LYS A 147 -29.96 -6.02 14.45
CA LYS A 147 -30.42 -7.39 14.73
C LYS A 147 -31.15 -7.46 16.07
N THR A 148 -30.59 -6.81 17.09
CA THR A 148 -31.17 -6.76 18.43
C THR A 148 -32.53 -6.06 18.42
N ASP A 149 -32.62 -4.90 17.77
CA ASP A 149 -33.85 -4.11 17.69
C ASP A 149 -34.95 -4.86 16.93
N LEU A 150 -34.60 -5.54 15.82
CA LEU A 150 -35.54 -6.36 15.07
C LEU A 150 -36.08 -7.53 15.91
N ASN A 151 -35.20 -8.22 16.64
CA ASN A 151 -35.61 -9.30 17.54
C ASN A 151 -36.54 -8.80 18.64
N ASN A 152 -36.25 -7.64 19.20
CA ASN A 152 -37.08 -7.03 20.23
C ASN A 152 -38.45 -6.65 19.67
N PHE A 153 -38.52 -6.01 18.50
CA PHE A 153 -39.77 -5.63 17.86
C PHE A 153 -40.70 -6.83 17.61
N ILE A 154 -40.15 -7.91 17.02
CA ILE A 154 -40.89 -9.15 16.74
C ILE A 154 -41.45 -9.76 18.02
N ASN A 155 -40.62 -9.90 19.06
CA ASN A 155 -40.99 -10.60 20.29
C ASN A 155 -41.89 -9.77 21.22
N THR A 156 -41.69 -8.46 21.27
CA THR A 156 -42.41 -7.60 22.25
C THR A 156 -43.63 -6.90 21.65
N THR A 157 -43.59 -6.50 20.39
CA THR A 157 -44.67 -5.72 19.76
C THR A 157 -45.67 -6.62 19.05
N TYR A 158 -45.19 -7.62 18.29
CA TYR A 158 -46.07 -8.52 17.56
C TYR A 158 -46.43 -9.80 18.33
N ASN A 159 -45.71 -10.11 19.43
CA ASN A 159 -45.90 -11.31 20.26
C ASN A 159 -46.15 -12.57 19.42
N VAL A 160 -45.42 -12.68 18.30
CA VAL A 160 -45.54 -13.79 17.38
C VAL A 160 -45.02 -15.04 18.07
N HIS A 161 -45.95 -15.90 18.46
CA HIS A 161 -45.69 -17.24 18.95
C HIS A 161 -46.26 -18.23 17.93
N THR A 162 -45.62 -19.38 17.78
CA THR A 162 -46.11 -20.44 16.91
C THR A 162 -46.98 -21.40 17.71
N HIS A 163 -48.22 -21.61 17.29
CA HIS A 163 -49.03 -22.70 17.80
C HIS A 163 -48.68 -23.99 17.05
N ILE A 164 -48.15 -24.98 17.78
CA ILE A 164 -48.15 -26.36 17.29
C ILE A 164 -49.56 -26.88 17.53
N VAL A 165 -50.37 -26.96 16.47
CA VAL A 165 -51.71 -27.57 16.55
C VAL A 165 -51.56 -29.08 16.45
N PRO A 166 -51.88 -29.86 17.50
CA PRO A 166 -51.98 -31.31 17.37
C PRO A 166 -53.21 -31.61 16.50
N GLN A 167 -53.02 -32.28 15.37
CA GLN A 167 -54.15 -32.76 14.58
C GLN A 167 -54.86 -33.89 15.35
N THR A 168 -56.06 -33.64 15.85
CA THR A 168 -57.00 -34.69 16.26
C THR A 168 -58.28 -34.59 15.45
N PRO A 169 -58.78 -35.70 14.85
CA PRO A 169 -59.99 -35.67 14.02
C PRO A 169 -61.25 -35.37 14.83
N SER A 170 -62.15 -34.68 14.15
CA SER A 170 -63.37 -34.02 14.62
C SER A 170 -64.39 -34.91 15.33
N GLY A 171 -65.00 -34.36 16.40
CA GLY A 171 -66.32 -34.77 16.88
C GLY A 171 -66.41 -35.02 18.38
N THR A 172 -66.69 -33.97 19.17
CA THR A 172 -67.59 -33.93 20.35
C THR A 172 -67.43 -32.56 21.01
N THR A 173 -68.52 -31.90 21.41
CA THR A 173 -68.54 -30.63 22.14
C THR A 173 -67.70 -30.70 23.41
N VAL A 174 -66.67 -29.86 23.50
CA VAL A 174 -65.82 -29.73 24.71
C VAL A 174 -66.09 -28.37 25.36
N SER A 175 -66.63 -28.38 26.57
CA SER A 175 -66.53 -27.25 27.49
C SER A 175 -65.05 -27.11 27.85
N GLN A 176 -64.36 -26.15 27.24
CA GLN A 176 -62.94 -25.92 27.50
C GLN A 176 -62.79 -25.04 28.74
N THR A 177 -62.30 -25.64 29.83
CA THR A 177 -61.57 -24.90 30.86
C THR A 177 -60.38 -24.21 30.18
N PRO A 178 -60.08 -22.92 30.43
CA PRO A 178 -58.94 -22.26 29.82
C PRO A 178 -57.67 -23.06 30.07
N VAL A 179 -57.05 -23.55 28.99
CA VAL A 179 -55.74 -24.20 29.07
C VAL A 179 -54.74 -23.11 29.49
N PRO A 180 -53.82 -23.39 30.43
CA PRO A 180 -52.78 -22.44 30.80
C PRO A 180 -52.07 -21.92 29.54
N PRO A 181 -51.78 -20.61 29.44
CA PRO A 181 -51.01 -20.08 28.32
C PRO A 181 -49.76 -20.94 28.11
N GLY A 182 -49.56 -21.40 26.87
CA GLY A 182 -48.35 -22.14 26.52
C GLY A 182 -47.11 -21.33 26.86
N THR A 183 -46.03 -22.00 27.26
CA THR A 183 -44.74 -21.36 27.50
C THR A 183 -44.29 -20.62 26.26
N SER A 184 -44.02 -19.32 26.39
CA SER A 184 -43.48 -18.50 25.29
C SER A 184 -42.20 -19.13 24.75
N THR A 185 -42.13 -19.31 23.44
CA THR A 185 -40.90 -19.70 22.75
C THR A 185 -40.29 -18.47 22.11
N THR A 186 -39.02 -18.22 22.40
CA THR A 186 -38.27 -17.12 21.77
C THR A 186 -38.05 -17.42 20.29
N ALA A 187 -38.52 -16.55 19.39
CA ALA A 187 -38.10 -16.60 17.99
C ALA A 187 -36.59 -16.36 17.93
N SER A 188 -35.84 -17.29 17.32
CA SER A 188 -34.38 -17.30 17.32
C SER A 188 -33.83 -17.32 15.90
N PHE A 189 -33.03 -16.30 15.57
CA PHE A 189 -32.28 -16.23 14.32
C PHE A 189 -30.83 -16.67 14.49
N VAL A 190 -30.52 -17.52 15.48
CA VAL A 190 -29.17 -18.06 15.72
C VAL A 190 -28.58 -18.75 14.48
N ASN A 191 -29.43 -19.13 13.51
CA ASN A 191 -29.00 -19.74 12.25
C ASN A 191 -28.87 -18.78 11.05
N ILE A 192 -29.03 -17.45 11.22
CA ILE A 192 -28.67 -16.50 10.16
C ILE A 192 -27.15 -16.32 10.19
N THR A 193 -26.46 -17.03 9.30
CA THR A 193 -25.03 -16.86 9.08
C THR A 193 -24.78 -15.56 8.32
N THR A 194 -23.88 -14.72 8.80
CA THR A 194 -23.38 -13.57 8.03
C THR A 194 -22.60 -14.10 6.83
N GLY A 195 -23.22 -14.06 5.65
CA GLY A 195 -22.50 -14.22 4.39
C GLY A 195 -21.53 -13.06 4.22
N LYS A 196 -20.32 -13.35 3.72
CA LYS A 196 -19.41 -12.29 3.26
C LYS A 196 -20.13 -11.48 2.19
N VAL A 197 -20.19 -10.16 2.38
CA VAL A 197 -20.61 -9.24 1.32
C VAL A 197 -19.52 -9.28 0.26
N LEU A 198 -19.78 -9.98 -0.84
CA LEU A 198 -19.04 -9.77 -2.08
C LEU A 198 -19.46 -8.39 -2.59
N LEU A 199 -18.53 -7.43 -2.51
CA LEU A 199 -18.67 -6.19 -3.24
C LEU A 199 -18.92 -6.55 -4.71
N PRO A 200 -19.92 -5.96 -5.38
CA PRO A 200 -20.15 -6.23 -6.79
C PRO A 200 -18.85 -5.95 -7.53
N GLY A 201 -18.33 -6.96 -8.23
CA GLY A 201 -17.26 -6.77 -9.20
C GLY A 201 -17.77 -5.73 -10.19
N VAL A 202 -17.05 -4.62 -10.29
CA VAL A 202 -17.26 -3.69 -11.40
C VAL A 202 -16.82 -4.48 -12.64
N GLY A 203 -17.78 -4.81 -13.48
CA GLY A 203 -17.60 -5.65 -14.64
C GLY A 203 -16.61 -5.05 -15.65
N GLU A 204 -15.90 -5.99 -16.30
CA GLU A 204 -15.17 -5.94 -17.59
C GLU A 204 -14.57 -4.61 -18.07
#